data_AF-A0A2N2SX38-F1
#
_entry.id   AF-A0A2N2SX38-F1
#
_cell.length_a   1.000
_cell.length_b   1.000
_cell.length_c   1.000
_cell.angle_alpha   90.00
_cell.angle_beta   90.00
_cell.angle_gamma   90.00
#
_symmetry.space_group_name_H-M   'P 1'
#
loop_
_entity.id
_entity.type
_entity.pdbx_description
1 polymer ?
#
loop_
_entity_poly.entity_id
_entity_poly.type
_entity_poly.pdbx_seq_one_letter_code
_entity_poly.pdbx_strand_id
1 'polypeptide(L)'
;ADNYLLVHNLLQQGMDCMRINCAHDDAAAWARMIGHLRQAEQSLGRSCRIVMDLAGPKLRTGPLEPGPAVVRIRPSRDTYGRVTAPARVWLTAEESPQPPPSPAGASLPVPSTWLARLRTGEWVECTDARDAQRAFRIVDVTEQGCWVESTRTAYLVPGTPLRHARGAGTLDEQACRISTLPPGENSLTLHQGDLLVLTRDLQPGRPASRDRAGNILTPAMIGCTLPEVFDDVRAGEPIWFDDGKIGGVIEKVESSQVFIRITQDHVKALTLRADKGINLPESHLRLAAMTAKDIEDLSFVARHADIVELSFANSAEDVESLQQHLTNLGSRQPAIVLKVETRRGFENLPAMLLTAMRAPCCGVMIDRGDLA
;
A
#
# COMPACT_ATOMS: atom_id res chain seq x y z
N ALA A 1 16.70 -1.33 2.54
CA ALA A 1 18.00 -0.64 2.43
C ALA A 1 19.18 -1.61 2.58
N ASP A 2 18.97 -2.92 2.36
CA ASP A 2 19.79 -3.95 3.01
C ASP A 2 20.42 -4.90 1.98
N ASN A 3 20.39 -4.52 0.71
CA ASN A 3 20.90 -5.31 -0.41
C ASN A 3 21.96 -4.52 -1.19
N TYR A 4 23.20 -4.63 -0.75
CA TYR A 4 24.36 -4.09 -1.44
C TYR A 4 24.47 -4.58 -2.90
N LEU A 5 24.25 -5.89 -3.14
CA LEU A 5 24.42 -6.50 -4.45
C LEU A 5 23.46 -5.90 -5.49
N LEU A 6 22.25 -5.52 -5.09
CA LEU A 6 21.32 -4.83 -5.96
C LEU A 6 21.90 -3.50 -6.45
N VAL A 7 22.39 -2.65 -5.54
CA VAL A 7 22.96 -1.34 -5.86
C VAL A 7 24.22 -1.50 -6.74
N HIS A 8 25.10 -2.43 -6.36
CA HIS A 8 26.30 -2.74 -7.14
C HIS A 8 25.97 -3.14 -8.58
N ASN A 9 25.02 -4.07 -8.75
CA ASN A 9 24.63 -4.54 -10.07
C ASN A 9 23.98 -3.43 -10.91
N LEU A 10 23.12 -2.59 -10.32
CA LEU A 10 22.54 -1.45 -11.02
C LEU A 10 23.61 -0.44 -11.49
N LEU A 11 24.58 -0.13 -10.62
CA LEU A 11 25.69 0.73 -10.98
C LEU A 11 26.55 0.11 -12.09
N GLN A 12 26.85 -1.19 -12.00
CA GLN A 12 27.58 -1.90 -13.04
C GLN A 12 26.85 -1.84 -14.39
N GLN A 13 25.53 -1.94 -14.40
CA GLN A 13 24.70 -1.93 -15.61
C GLN A 13 24.46 -0.53 -16.20
N GLY A 14 24.82 0.56 -15.52
CA GLY A 14 24.69 1.90 -16.10
C GLY A 14 23.97 2.95 -15.27
N MET A 15 23.60 2.69 -14.01
CA MET A 15 22.89 3.69 -13.20
C MET A 15 23.75 4.95 -12.96
N ASP A 16 23.26 6.11 -13.43
CA ASP A 16 23.93 7.41 -13.26
C ASP A 16 23.39 8.22 -12.07
N CYS A 17 22.18 7.89 -11.61
CA CYS A 17 21.50 8.53 -10.48
C CYS A 17 20.77 7.48 -9.63
N MET A 18 20.92 7.55 -8.31
CA MET A 18 20.17 6.76 -7.35
C MET A 18 19.15 7.67 -6.66
N ARG A 19 17.88 7.50 -7.03
CA ARG A 19 16.76 8.22 -6.41
C ARG A 19 16.34 7.54 -5.11
N ILE A 20 16.31 8.30 -4.03
CA ILE A 20 15.79 7.93 -2.72
C ILE A 20 14.48 8.70 -2.52
N ASN A 21 13.36 7.97 -2.41
CA ASN A 21 12.04 8.54 -2.18
C ASN A 21 11.81 8.72 -0.67
N CYS A 22 11.80 9.96 -0.19
CA CYS A 22 11.68 10.29 1.23
C CYS A 22 10.27 10.09 1.80
N ALA A 23 9.28 9.75 0.96
CA ALA A 23 7.95 9.34 1.43
C ALA A 23 7.97 7.98 2.15
N HIS A 24 9.08 7.23 2.05
CA HIS A 24 9.27 5.95 2.71
C HIS A 24 10.61 5.92 3.44
N ASP A 25 10.69 4.99 4.41
CA ASP A 25 11.87 4.78 5.24
C ASP A 25 12.26 6.03 6.06
N ASP A 26 13.47 6.02 6.63
CA ASP A 26 14.01 7.06 7.50
C ASP A 26 15.47 7.39 7.14
N ALA A 27 16.01 8.42 7.80
CA ALA A 27 17.39 8.86 7.62
C ALA A 27 18.43 7.75 7.83
N ALA A 28 18.18 6.79 8.73
CA ALA A 28 19.09 5.68 8.98
C ALA A 28 19.10 4.70 7.80
N ALA A 29 17.94 4.40 7.22
CA ALA A 29 17.81 3.58 6.02
C ALA A 29 18.43 4.28 4.81
N TRP A 30 18.16 5.56 4.59
CA TRP A 30 18.76 6.33 3.49
C TRP A 30 20.28 6.37 3.60
N ALA A 31 20.83 6.55 4.81
CA ALA A 31 22.27 6.49 5.03
C ALA A 31 22.88 5.13 4.65
N ARG A 32 22.19 4.01 4.94
CA ARG A 32 22.63 2.68 4.50
C ARG A 32 22.60 2.54 2.98
N MET A 33 21.54 3.01 2.31
CA MET A 33 21.46 3.02 0.85
C MET A 33 22.62 3.80 0.22
N ILE A 34 22.91 4.99 0.75
CA ILE A 34 24.03 5.84 0.34
C ILE A 34 25.36 5.13 0.58
N GLY A 35 25.54 4.48 1.73
CA GLY A 35 26.73 3.68 2.05
C GLY A 35 26.98 2.57 1.02
N HIS A 36 25.93 1.84 0.61
CA HIS A 36 26.03 0.84 -0.44
C HIS A 36 26.43 1.44 -1.79
N LEU A 37 25.87 2.60 -2.14
CA LEU A 37 26.27 3.30 -3.36
C LEU A 37 27.74 3.69 -3.33
N ARG A 38 28.20 4.33 -2.25
CA ARG A 38 29.61 4.76 -2.12
C ARG A 38 30.58 3.57 -2.14
N GLN A 39 30.19 2.44 -1.55
CA GLN A 39 30.97 1.20 -1.64
C GLN A 39 31.02 0.67 -3.09
N ALA A 40 29.89 0.66 -3.79
CA ALA A 40 29.83 0.20 -5.18
C ALA A 40 30.66 1.09 -6.11
N GLU A 41 30.60 2.41 -5.95
CA GLU A 41 31.42 3.39 -6.69
C GLU A 41 32.91 3.11 -6.55
N GLN A 42 33.38 2.87 -5.31
CA GLN A 42 34.77 2.50 -5.05
C GLN A 42 35.17 1.20 -5.73
N SER A 43 34.30 0.18 -5.70
CA SER A 43 34.59 -1.12 -6.29
C SER A 43 34.62 -1.12 -7.82
N LEU A 44 33.79 -0.30 -8.46
CA LEU A 44 33.61 -0.28 -9.92
C LEU A 44 34.35 0.87 -10.62
N GLY A 45 34.89 1.84 -9.87
CA GLY A 45 35.52 3.03 -10.43
C GLY A 45 34.53 3.92 -11.19
N ARG A 46 33.24 3.88 -10.81
CA ARG A 46 32.15 4.66 -11.42
C ARG A 46 31.61 5.67 -10.41
N SER A 47 30.95 6.71 -10.90
CA SER A 47 30.22 7.68 -10.08
C SER A 47 28.73 7.66 -10.37
N CYS A 48 27.93 8.01 -9.38
CA CYS A 48 26.49 8.07 -9.43
C CYS A 48 25.98 9.18 -8.49
N ARG A 49 25.07 10.02 -8.99
CA ARG A 49 24.48 11.09 -8.20
C ARG A 49 23.41 10.56 -7.25
N ILE A 50 23.26 11.20 -6.10
CA ILE A 50 22.15 10.95 -5.17
C ILE A 50 21.06 11.97 -5.43
N VAL A 51 19.87 11.48 -5.74
CA VAL A 51 18.65 12.29 -5.89
C VAL A 51 17.76 11.99 -4.70
N MET A 52 17.40 12.99 -3.90
CA MET A 52 16.48 12.81 -2.78
C MET A 52 15.16 13.51 -3.09
N ASP A 53 14.09 12.72 -3.18
CA ASP A 53 12.75 13.20 -3.52
C ASP A 53 11.94 13.43 -2.25
N LEU A 54 11.64 14.70 -1.95
CA LEU A 54 10.80 15.07 -0.81
C LEU A 54 9.40 14.50 -1.00
N ALA A 55 8.76 14.11 0.11
CA ALA A 55 7.47 13.45 0.04
C ALA A 55 6.37 14.40 -0.43
N GLY A 56 6.39 15.64 0.09
CA GLY A 56 5.37 16.65 -0.16
C GLY A 56 3.98 16.26 0.38
N PRO A 57 2.99 17.15 0.23
CA PRO A 57 1.62 16.95 0.71
C PRO A 57 0.85 15.96 -0.17
N LYS A 58 1.08 14.66 0.01
CA LYS A 58 0.34 13.60 -0.70
C LYS A 58 -1.07 13.42 -0.12
N LEU A 59 -2.08 13.86 -0.85
CA LEU A 59 -3.48 13.60 -0.50
C LEU A 59 -3.89 12.17 -0.88
N ARG A 60 -4.21 11.35 0.11
CA ARG A 60 -4.54 9.93 -0.05
C ARG A 60 -5.68 9.50 0.84
N THR A 61 -6.36 8.43 0.48
CA THR A 61 -7.36 7.80 1.31
C THR A 61 -6.75 7.19 2.58
N GLY A 62 -7.46 7.34 3.68
CA GLY A 62 -7.10 6.82 4.99
C GLY A 62 -7.26 5.31 5.11
N PRO A 63 -7.00 4.75 6.32
CA PRO A 63 -7.13 3.33 6.57
C PRO A 63 -8.59 2.86 6.40
N LEU A 64 -8.76 1.56 6.22
CA LEU A 64 -10.06 0.88 6.22
C LEU A 64 -10.16 -0.06 7.41
N GLU A 65 -11.37 -0.28 7.91
CA GLU A 65 -11.67 -1.34 8.88
C GLU A 65 -11.14 -2.68 8.34
N PRO A 66 -10.52 -3.53 9.17
CA PRO A 66 -10.00 -4.82 8.70
C PRO A 66 -11.10 -5.66 8.05
N GLY A 67 -10.77 -6.30 6.93
CA GLY A 67 -11.69 -7.19 6.24
C GLY A 67 -11.90 -8.49 7.03
N PRO A 68 -12.87 -9.32 6.64
CA PRO A 68 -13.08 -10.60 7.29
C PRO A 68 -11.81 -11.45 7.17
N ALA A 69 -11.40 -12.06 8.29
CA ALA A 69 -10.26 -12.96 8.33
C ALA A 69 -10.61 -14.28 7.63
N VAL A 70 -10.43 -14.31 6.31
CA VAL A 70 -10.73 -15.46 5.45
C VAL A 70 -9.49 -15.82 4.65
N VAL A 71 -8.99 -17.03 4.85
CA VAL A 71 -7.89 -17.58 4.06
C VAL A 71 -8.45 -18.42 2.93
N ARG A 72 -8.21 -17.98 1.69
CA ARG A 72 -8.59 -18.71 0.48
C ARG A 72 -7.45 -19.60 0.01
N ILE A 73 -7.58 -20.90 0.24
CA ILE A 73 -6.64 -21.91 -0.24
C ILE A 73 -7.03 -22.28 -1.67
N ARG A 74 -6.14 -22.04 -2.65
CA ARG A 74 -6.42 -22.25 -4.07
C ARG A 74 -5.35 -23.12 -4.74
N PRO A 75 -5.72 -24.27 -5.34
CA PRO A 75 -4.80 -25.05 -6.16
C PRO A 75 -4.60 -24.37 -7.52
N SER A 76 -3.44 -24.61 -8.13
CA SER A 76 -3.14 -24.17 -9.49
C SER A 76 -3.93 -25.00 -10.49
N ARG A 77 -4.46 -24.34 -11.52
CA ARG A 77 -5.26 -24.97 -12.57
C ARG A 77 -4.84 -24.48 -13.95
N ASP A 78 -4.95 -25.35 -14.94
CA ASP A 78 -4.80 -24.97 -16.34
C ASP A 78 -6.05 -24.23 -16.87
N THR A 79 -6.00 -23.81 -18.13
CA THR A 79 -7.12 -23.12 -18.82
C THR A 79 -8.38 -23.99 -18.89
N TYR A 80 -8.25 -25.32 -18.84
CA TYR A 80 -9.37 -26.28 -18.83
C TYR A 80 -9.91 -26.55 -17.41
N GLY A 81 -9.34 -25.90 -16.38
CA GLY A 81 -9.74 -26.08 -14.99
C GLY A 81 -9.19 -27.34 -14.32
N ARG A 82 -8.29 -28.08 -14.97
CA ARG A 82 -7.63 -29.26 -14.40
C ARG A 82 -6.55 -28.81 -13.42
N VAL A 83 -6.45 -29.50 -12.29
CA VAL A 83 -5.46 -29.16 -11.26
C VAL A 83 -4.06 -29.52 -11.76
N THR A 84 -3.18 -28.53 -11.83
CA THR A 84 -1.77 -28.69 -12.22
C THR A 84 -0.83 -28.79 -11.02
N ALA A 85 -1.21 -28.18 -9.90
CA ALA A 85 -0.54 -28.34 -8.62
C ALA A 85 -1.53 -28.19 -7.47
N PRO A 86 -1.43 -29.02 -6.41
CA PRO A 86 -2.26 -28.85 -5.22
C PRO A 86 -1.93 -27.53 -4.51
N ALA A 87 -2.89 -27.03 -3.75
CA ALA A 87 -2.65 -25.95 -2.83
C ALA A 87 -1.88 -26.49 -1.63
N ARG A 88 -0.72 -25.90 -1.32
CA ARG A 88 0.11 -26.26 -0.15
C ARG A 88 -0.18 -25.31 1.01
N VAL A 89 -0.42 -25.88 2.17
CA VAL A 89 -0.76 -25.14 3.40
C VAL A 89 0.17 -25.60 4.50
N TRP A 90 0.67 -24.63 5.26
CA TRP A 90 1.48 -24.87 6.43
C TRP A 90 0.60 -24.83 7.68
N LEU A 91 0.60 -25.90 8.46
CA LEU A 91 0.01 -25.92 9.80
C LEU A 91 1.13 -25.65 10.80
N THR A 92 0.93 -24.68 11.68
CA THR A 92 1.92 -24.29 12.68
C THR A 92 1.31 -24.20 14.07
N ALA A 93 2.13 -24.28 15.11
CA ALA A 93 1.67 -24.16 16.50
C ALA A 93 1.19 -22.73 16.76
N GLU A 94 -0.01 -22.57 17.30
CA GLU A 94 -0.56 -21.25 17.64
C GLU A 94 0.20 -20.55 18.78
N GLU A 95 0.79 -21.34 19.68
CA GLU A 95 1.52 -20.85 20.86
C GLU A 95 2.91 -20.31 20.49
N SER A 96 3.48 -20.79 19.38
CA SER A 96 4.76 -20.31 18.84
C SER A 96 4.80 -20.49 17.32
N PRO A 97 4.09 -19.62 16.56
CA PRO A 97 3.97 -19.76 15.12
C PRO A 97 5.32 -19.67 14.42
N GLN A 98 5.63 -20.66 13.59
CA GLN A 98 6.83 -20.69 12.77
C GLN A 98 6.47 -20.37 11.32
N PRO A 99 7.26 -19.51 10.64
CA PRO A 99 7.07 -19.29 9.21
C PRO A 99 7.29 -20.61 8.44
N PRO A 100 6.58 -20.81 7.32
CA PRO A 100 6.78 -22.02 6.53
C PRO A 100 8.21 -22.05 5.97
N PRO A 101 8.89 -23.22 5.96
CA PRO A 101 10.25 -23.35 5.47
C PRO A 101 10.39 -23.16 3.94
N SER A 102 9.26 -23.15 3.23
CA SER A 102 9.18 -22.83 1.80
C SER A 102 7.87 -22.09 1.49
N PRO A 103 7.67 -21.49 0.30
CA PRO A 103 6.45 -20.76 -0.01
C PRO A 103 5.17 -21.60 0.15
N ALA A 104 4.31 -21.22 1.09
CA ALA A 104 2.99 -21.80 1.31
C ALA A 104 1.90 -20.92 0.68
N GLY A 105 0.80 -21.52 0.23
CA GLY A 105 -0.40 -20.78 -0.18
C GLY A 105 -1.20 -20.23 1.01
N ALA A 106 -0.97 -20.77 2.22
CA ALA A 106 -1.54 -20.32 3.48
C ALA A 106 -0.73 -20.87 4.66
N SER A 107 -0.77 -20.16 5.79
CA SER A 107 -0.31 -20.66 7.09
C SER A 107 -1.49 -20.64 8.07
N LEU A 108 -1.77 -21.76 8.73
CA LEU A 108 -2.89 -21.94 9.65
C LEU A 108 -2.35 -22.30 11.03
N PRO A 109 -2.50 -21.43 12.03
CA PRO A 109 -2.13 -21.77 13.39
C PRO A 109 -3.20 -22.67 14.02
N VAL A 110 -2.73 -23.72 14.70
CA VAL A 110 -3.55 -24.72 15.41
C VAL A 110 -2.87 -25.07 16.74
N PRO A 111 -3.61 -25.61 17.73
CA PRO A 111 -3.01 -26.03 19.00
C PRO A 111 -1.85 -27.02 18.80
N SER A 112 -0.71 -26.74 19.43
CA SER A 112 0.51 -27.58 19.37
C SER A 112 0.24 -29.05 19.72
N THR A 113 -0.60 -29.28 20.72
CA THR A 113 -1.02 -30.62 21.18
C THR A 113 -1.74 -31.43 20.11
N TRP A 114 -2.53 -30.77 19.25
CA TRP A 114 -3.21 -31.42 18.13
C TRP A 114 -2.25 -31.62 16.96
N LEU A 115 -1.42 -30.62 16.65
CA LEU A 115 -0.43 -30.67 15.59
C LEU A 115 0.54 -31.87 15.75
N ALA A 116 0.99 -32.15 16.98
CA ALA A 116 1.89 -33.25 17.30
C ALA A 116 1.34 -34.66 16.99
N ARG A 117 0.03 -34.78 16.75
CA ARG A 117 -0.64 -36.06 16.45
C ARG A 117 -0.69 -36.40 14.96
N LEU A 118 -0.47 -35.41 14.10
CA LEU A 118 -0.55 -35.60 12.66
C LEU A 118 0.59 -36.50 12.17
N ARG A 119 0.31 -37.35 11.17
CA ARG A 119 1.31 -38.19 10.51
C ARG A 119 1.22 -38.06 9.00
N THR A 120 2.36 -38.19 8.34
CA THR A 120 2.45 -38.22 6.88
C THR A 120 1.60 -39.33 6.29
N GLY A 121 0.83 -39.00 5.25
CA GLY A 121 -0.08 -39.92 4.56
C GLY A 121 -1.53 -39.87 5.06
N GLU A 122 -1.78 -39.28 6.23
CA GLU A 122 -3.12 -39.11 6.80
C GLU A 122 -3.82 -37.84 6.27
N TRP A 123 -5.00 -37.53 6.80
CA TRP A 123 -5.84 -36.43 6.32
C TRP A 123 -6.27 -35.48 7.44
N VAL A 124 -6.45 -34.22 7.06
CA VAL A 124 -7.15 -33.20 7.83
C VAL A 124 -8.43 -32.86 7.08
N GLU A 125 -9.58 -33.00 7.74
CA GLU A 125 -10.90 -32.76 7.17
C GLU A 125 -11.59 -31.58 7.84
N CYS A 126 -12.34 -30.79 7.07
CA CYS A 126 -13.15 -29.70 7.61
C CYS A 126 -14.36 -29.37 6.73
N THR A 127 -15.28 -28.63 7.31
CA THR A 127 -16.34 -27.92 6.58
C THR A 127 -15.89 -26.47 6.42
N ASP A 128 -15.71 -26.01 5.18
CA ASP A 128 -15.25 -24.65 4.90
C ASP A 128 -16.35 -23.59 5.15
N ALA A 129 -16.02 -22.30 5.08
CA ALA A 129 -16.96 -21.20 5.34
C ALA A 129 -18.11 -21.08 4.32
N ARG A 130 -18.18 -21.97 3.34
CA ARG A 130 -19.29 -22.11 2.37
C ARG A 130 -20.01 -23.45 2.55
N ASP A 131 -19.92 -24.04 3.75
CA ASP A 131 -20.53 -25.29 4.15
C ASP A 131 -20.08 -26.53 3.35
N ALA A 132 -18.93 -26.43 2.67
CA ALA A 132 -18.49 -27.47 1.76
C ALA A 132 -17.35 -28.29 2.36
N GLN A 133 -17.47 -29.62 2.29
CA GLN A 133 -16.49 -30.54 2.87
C GLN A 133 -15.14 -30.49 2.12
N ARG A 134 -14.06 -30.40 2.89
CA ARG A 134 -12.69 -30.34 2.41
C ARG A 134 -11.84 -31.37 3.13
N ALA A 135 -10.89 -31.92 2.37
CA ALA A 135 -9.85 -32.79 2.89
C ALA A 135 -8.50 -32.28 2.40
N PHE A 136 -7.53 -32.31 3.30
CA PHE A 136 -6.14 -31.94 3.07
C PHE A 136 -5.29 -33.15 3.41
N ARG A 137 -4.46 -33.60 2.47
CA ARG A 137 -3.54 -34.71 2.71
C ARG A 137 -2.32 -34.19 3.44
N ILE A 138 -1.90 -34.85 4.51
CA ILE A 138 -0.66 -34.55 5.20
C ILE A 138 0.50 -35.14 4.38
N VAL A 139 1.37 -34.27 3.87
CA VAL A 139 2.47 -34.67 2.98
C VAL A 139 3.82 -34.66 3.68
N ASP A 140 3.98 -33.88 4.74
CA ASP A 140 5.21 -33.83 5.52
C ASP A 140 4.94 -33.31 6.95
N VAL A 141 5.68 -33.81 7.93
CA VAL A 141 5.60 -33.40 9.34
C VAL A 141 7.02 -33.14 9.83
N THR A 142 7.25 -31.95 10.34
CA THR A 142 8.54 -31.51 10.88
C THR A 142 8.43 -31.13 12.35
N GLU A 143 9.55 -30.81 13.00
CA GLU A 143 9.56 -30.30 14.38
C GLU A 143 8.83 -28.95 14.52
N GLN A 144 8.74 -28.17 13.44
CA GLN A 144 8.22 -26.80 13.45
C GLN A 144 6.79 -26.68 12.91
N GLY A 145 6.26 -27.74 12.29
CA GLY A 145 4.92 -27.75 11.73
C GLY A 145 4.65 -28.89 10.76
N CYS A 146 3.57 -28.77 10.00
CA CYS A 146 3.07 -29.83 9.14
C CYS A 146 2.62 -29.25 7.78
N TRP A 147 3.02 -29.90 6.70
CA TRP A 147 2.56 -29.59 5.36
C TRP A 147 1.30 -30.38 5.02
N VAL A 148 0.27 -29.68 4.56
CA VAL A 148 -0.95 -30.30 4.05
C VAL A 148 -1.31 -29.79 2.66
N GLU A 149 -1.90 -30.65 1.84
CA GLU A 149 -2.20 -30.36 0.44
C GLU A 149 -3.66 -30.63 0.07
N SER A 150 -4.25 -29.77 -0.76
CA SER A 150 -5.58 -30.02 -1.32
C SER A 150 -5.70 -29.67 -2.80
N THR A 151 -6.46 -30.47 -3.54
CA THR A 151 -6.82 -30.23 -4.95
C THR A 151 -8.13 -29.45 -5.09
N ARG A 152 -8.78 -29.09 -3.97
CA ARG A 152 -10.03 -28.31 -3.94
C ARG A 152 -9.79 -26.96 -3.27
N THR A 153 -10.48 -25.93 -3.76
CA THR A 153 -10.45 -24.60 -3.15
C THR A 153 -11.19 -24.61 -1.82
N ALA A 154 -10.57 -24.13 -0.75
CA ALA A 154 -11.16 -24.01 0.58
C ALA A 154 -11.14 -22.56 1.07
N TYR A 155 -12.13 -22.19 1.87
CA TYR A 155 -12.25 -20.87 2.51
C TYR A 155 -12.30 -21.09 4.02
N LEU A 156 -11.20 -20.81 4.70
CA LEU A 156 -11.07 -21.08 6.12
C LEU A 156 -11.10 -19.77 6.90
N VAL A 157 -11.80 -19.79 8.03
CA VAL A 157 -11.97 -18.66 8.94
C VAL A 157 -11.54 -19.04 10.36
N PRO A 158 -11.23 -18.07 11.24
CA PRO A 158 -11.03 -18.35 12.66
C PRO A 158 -12.18 -19.18 13.23
N GLY A 159 -11.85 -20.18 14.02
CA GLY A 159 -12.80 -21.11 14.61
C GLY A 159 -13.22 -22.29 13.72
N THR A 160 -12.79 -22.36 12.45
CA THR A 160 -13.09 -23.51 11.58
C THR A 160 -12.61 -24.81 12.22
N PRO A 161 -13.49 -25.79 12.47
CA PRO A 161 -13.10 -27.06 13.05
C PRO A 161 -12.27 -27.89 12.07
N LEU A 162 -11.12 -28.38 12.50
CA LEU A 162 -10.28 -29.32 11.75
C LEU A 162 -10.29 -30.68 12.45
N ARG A 163 -10.53 -31.74 11.68
CA ARG A 163 -10.59 -33.12 12.15
C ARG A 163 -9.43 -33.91 11.58
N HIS A 164 -8.74 -34.66 12.43
CA HIS A 164 -7.69 -35.58 12.01
C HIS A 164 -8.33 -36.92 11.61
N ALA A 165 -7.98 -37.44 10.44
CA ALA A 165 -8.48 -38.71 9.94
C ALA A 165 -7.30 -39.61 9.52
N ARG A 166 -7.17 -40.77 10.16
CA ARG A 166 -6.08 -41.74 9.94
C ARG A 166 -6.26 -42.59 8.66
N GLY A 167 -7.39 -42.39 7.97
CA GLY A 167 -7.81 -43.05 6.75
C GLY A 167 -9.16 -42.48 6.31
N ALA A 168 -9.53 -42.63 5.03
CA ALA A 168 -10.82 -42.14 4.51
C ALA A 168 -11.98 -42.82 5.27
N GLY A 169 -12.65 -42.07 6.15
CA GLY A 169 -13.82 -42.54 6.91
C GLY A 169 -13.62 -42.95 8.37
N THR A 170 -12.41 -42.87 8.92
CA THR A 170 -12.16 -43.04 10.37
C THR A 170 -11.90 -41.68 11.02
N LEU A 171 -12.95 -41.09 11.60
CA LEU A 171 -12.88 -39.80 12.29
C LEU A 171 -12.30 -40.00 13.71
N ASP A 172 -11.20 -39.32 14.02
CA ASP A 172 -10.71 -39.15 15.39
C ASP A 172 -11.63 -38.14 16.11
N GLU A 173 -12.08 -38.46 17.34
CA GLU A 173 -13.11 -37.67 18.06
C GLU A 173 -12.64 -36.26 18.48
N GLN A 174 -11.34 -35.96 18.38
CA GLN A 174 -10.77 -34.71 18.87
C GLN A 174 -10.45 -33.75 17.72
N ALA A 175 -11.46 -32.93 17.36
CA ALA A 175 -11.28 -31.79 16.46
C ALA A 175 -10.52 -30.65 17.16
N CYS A 176 -9.66 -29.95 16.43
CA CYS A 176 -9.16 -28.64 16.85
C CYS A 176 -9.91 -27.53 16.10
N ARG A 177 -9.62 -26.28 16.45
CA ARG A 177 -10.11 -25.11 15.72
C ARG A 177 -8.93 -24.30 15.24
N ILE A 178 -9.04 -23.74 14.04
CA ILE A 178 -8.11 -22.71 13.58
C ILE A 178 -8.23 -21.51 14.52
N SER A 179 -7.11 -20.97 14.97
CA SER A 179 -7.10 -19.80 15.85
C SER A 179 -7.21 -18.50 15.08
N THR A 180 -6.41 -17.49 15.40
CA THR A 180 -6.46 -16.19 14.72
C THR A 180 -5.82 -16.29 13.34
N LEU A 181 -6.52 -15.75 12.35
CA LEU A 181 -6.00 -15.56 11.00
C LEU A 181 -5.82 -14.06 10.78
N PRO A 182 -4.82 -13.64 9.98
CA PRO A 182 -4.67 -12.23 9.64
C PRO A 182 -5.97 -11.75 8.95
N PRO A 183 -6.47 -10.56 9.32
CA PRO A 183 -7.62 -9.99 8.64
C PRO A 183 -7.29 -9.75 7.17
N GLY A 184 -8.30 -9.92 6.30
CA GLY A 184 -8.15 -9.60 4.89
C GLY A 184 -8.03 -8.09 4.66
N GLU A 185 -7.49 -7.70 3.50
CA GLU A 185 -7.65 -6.34 3.01
C GLU A 185 -9.14 -6.04 2.78
N ASN A 186 -9.62 -4.95 3.36
CA ASN A 186 -10.96 -4.46 3.09
C ASN A 186 -10.95 -3.47 1.91
N SER A 187 -12.13 -3.26 1.33
CA SER A 187 -12.30 -2.31 0.24
C SER A 187 -13.74 -1.80 0.19
N LEU A 188 -13.92 -0.59 -0.35
CA LEU A 188 -15.24 0.00 -0.55
C LEU A 188 -15.70 -0.30 -1.97
N THR A 189 -16.81 -1.01 -2.08
CA THR A 189 -17.47 -1.25 -3.36
C THR A 189 -18.43 -0.10 -3.64
N LEU A 190 -18.18 0.64 -4.72
CA LEU A 190 -18.91 1.84 -5.10
C LEU A 190 -19.57 1.65 -6.47
N HIS A 191 -20.78 2.17 -6.62
CA HIS A 191 -21.54 2.19 -7.87
C HIS A 191 -21.87 3.63 -8.25
N GLN A 192 -22.19 3.84 -9.52
CA GLN A 192 -22.72 5.12 -9.97
C GLN A 192 -23.98 5.47 -9.14
N GLY A 193 -24.04 6.71 -8.67
CA GLY A 193 -25.11 7.20 -7.82
C GLY A 193 -24.93 6.90 -6.34
N ASP A 194 -23.95 6.08 -5.92
CA ASP A 194 -23.66 5.89 -4.50
C ASP A 194 -23.16 7.21 -3.87
N LEU A 195 -23.48 7.41 -2.59
CA LEU A 195 -22.92 8.48 -1.78
C LEU A 195 -21.72 7.94 -1.01
N LEU A 196 -20.56 8.57 -1.19
CA LEU A 196 -19.33 8.34 -0.43
C LEU A 196 -19.10 9.54 0.50
N VAL A 197 -18.73 9.28 1.75
CA VAL A 197 -18.35 10.31 2.71
C VAL A 197 -16.85 10.27 2.94
N LEU A 198 -16.16 11.34 2.57
CA LEU A 198 -14.77 11.57 2.94
C LEU A 198 -14.73 12.22 4.33
N THR A 199 -14.03 11.62 5.29
CA THR A 199 -13.89 12.18 6.65
C THR A 199 -12.56 12.91 6.82
N ARG A 200 -12.59 13.94 7.66
CA ARG A 200 -11.42 14.76 7.95
C ARG A 200 -10.36 14.02 8.78
N ASP A 201 -10.79 13.08 9.62
CA ASP A 201 -9.89 12.25 10.43
C ASP A 201 -9.47 10.98 9.70
N LEU A 202 -8.48 10.28 10.27
CA LEU A 202 -8.00 8.99 9.80
C LEU A 202 -8.68 7.82 10.52
N GLN A 203 -9.94 7.99 10.97
CA GLN A 203 -10.69 6.85 11.48
C GLN A 203 -10.86 5.81 10.35
N PRO A 204 -10.69 4.51 10.64
CA PRO A 204 -10.83 3.47 9.63
C PRO A 204 -12.17 3.56 8.90
N GLY A 205 -12.08 3.72 7.58
CA GLY A 205 -13.25 3.76 6.71
C GLY A 205 -13.98 2.43 6.65
N ARG A 206 -15.25 2.47 6.28
CA ARG A 206 -16.16 1.32 6.31
C ARG A 206 -17.05 1.27 5.08
N PRO A 207 -17.44 0.07 4.62
CA PRO A 207 -18.38 -0.08 3.51
C PRO A 207 -19.76 0.50 3.86
N ALA A 208 -20.53 0.81 2.82
CA ALA A 208 -21.93 1.18 2.98
C ALA A 208 -22.71 0.03 3.63
N SER A 209 -23.58 0.35 4.58
CA SER A 209 -24.52 -0.63 5.12
C SER A 209 -25.76 -0.67 4.23
N ARG A 210 -26.31 -1.88 4.02
CA ARG A 210 -27.45 -2.10 3.12
C ARG A 210 -28.54 -2.88 3.83
N ASP A 211 -29.79 -2.60 3.48
CA ASP A 211 -30.93 -3.42 3.89
C ASP A 211 -30.99 -4.73 3.08
N ARG A 212 -31.99 -5.58 3.37
CA ARG A 212 -32.17 -6.86 2.66
C ARG A 212 -32.52 -6.71 1.18
N ALA A 213 -33.05 -5.55 0.78
CA ALA A 213 -33.36 -5.23 -0.61
C ALA A 213 -32.16 -4.64 -1.37
N GLY A 214 -31.04 -4.39 -0.67
CA GLY A 214 -29.82 -3.83 -1.23
C GLY A 214 -29.77 -2.30 -1.20
N ASN A 215 -30.77 -1.63 -0.63
CA ASN A 215 -30.77 -0.17 -0.50
C ASN A 215 -29.74 0.27 0.53
N ILE A 216 -29.04 1.37 0.27
CA ILE A 216 -28.06 1.93 1.19
C ILE A 216 -28.80 2.54 2.39
N LEU A 217 -28.44 2.08 3.59
CA LEU A 217 -28.90 2.64 4.87
C LEU A 217 -27.93 3.70 5.39
N THR A 218 -26.63 3.40 5.35
CA THR A 218 -25.56 4.36 5.65
C THR A 218 -24.52 4.33 4.54
N PRO A 219 -24.06 5.49 4.05
CA PRO A 219 -23.07 5.55 2.98
C PRO A 219 -21.73 4.94 3.39
N ALA A 220 -20.92 4.60 2.39
CA ALA A 220 -19.53 4.22 2.62
C ALA A 220 -18.77 5.45 3.13
N MET A 221 -17.75 5.22 3.97
CA MET A 221 -16.96 6.29 4.57
C MET A 221 -15.46 5.97 4.48
N ILE A 222 -14.62 6.97 4.27
CA ILE A 222 -13.16 6.83 4.30
C ILE A 222 -12.50 8.16 4.69
N GLY A 223 -11.43 8.11 5.48
CA GLY A 223 -10.65 9.31 5.81
C GLY A 223 -9.72 9.77 4.68
N CYS A 224 -8.98 10.85 4.91
CA CYS A 224 -7.84 11.24 4.07
C CYS A 224 -6.65 11.79 4.86
N THR A 225 -5.47 11.78 4.25
CA THR A 225 -4.20 12.17 4.88
C THR A 225 -3.99 13.67 5.09
N LEU A 226 -4.69 14.53 4.35
CA LEU A 226 -4.56 15.99 4.47
C LEU A 226 -5.91 16.62 4.83
N PRO A 227 -6.25 16.77 6.12
CA PRO A 227 -7.52 17.33 6.57
C PRO A 227 -7.74 18.79 6.16
N GLU A 228 -6.69 19.52 5.80
CA GLU A 228 -6.72 20.93 5.40
C GLU A 228 -7.51 21.13 4.10
N VAL A 229 -7.61 20.10 3.25
CA VAL A 229 -8.36 20.21 1.98
C VAL A 229 -9.84 20.50 2.19
N PHE A 230 -10.40 20.16 3.36
CA PHE A 230 -11.79 20.42 3.72
C PHE A 230 -12.10 21.92 3.79
N ASP A 231 -11.07 22.77 3.99
CA ASP A 231 -11.23 24.22 4.06
C ASP A 231 -11.20 24.89 2.67
N ASP A 232 -10.83 24.13 1.63
CA ASP A 232 -10.60 24.66 0.28
C ASP A 232 -11.56 24.07 -0.77
N VAL A 233 -12.03 22.84 -0.59
CA VAL A 233 -12.97 22.18 -1.53
C VAL A 233 -14.37 22.79 -1.48
N ARG A 234 -15.08 22.75 -2.61
CA ARG A 234 -16.44 23.30 -2.72
C ARG A 234 -17.42 22.32 -3.32
N ALA A 235 -18.69 22.46 -2.96
CA ALA A 235 -19.78 21.75 -3.61
C ALA A 235 -19.84 22.09 -5.11
N GLY A 236 -20.08 21.06 -5.93
CA GLY A 236 -20.06 21.12 -7.39
C GLY A 236 -18.71 20.76 -8.02
N GLU A 237 -17.61 20.76 -7.25
CA GLU A 237 -16.28 20.44 -7.79
C GLU A 237 -16.13 18.91 -8.01
N PRO A 238 -15.39 18.50 -9.06
CA PRO A 238 -15.05 17.11 -9.28
C PRO A 238 -13.96 16.64 -8.29
N ILE A 239 -14.07 15.37 -7.89
CA ILE A 239 -13.07 14.68 -7.08
C ILE A 239 -12.80 13.30 -7.66
N TRP A 240 -11.53 12.92 -7.67
CA TRP A 240 -11.07 11.66 -8.25
C TRP A 240 -10.26 10.84 -7.26
N PHE A 241 -10.37 9.53 -7.35
CA PHE A 241 -9.65 8.58 -6.50
C PHE A 241 -8.97 7.49 -7.34
N ASP A 242 -7.92 6.90 -6.76
CA ASP A 242 -7.16 5.76 -7.32
C ASP A 242 -6.69 6.05 -8.76
N ASP A 243 -5.95 7.15 -8.92
CA ASP A 243 -5.35 7.60 -10.20
C ASP A 243 -6.42 7.86 -11.28
N GLY A 244 -7.48 8.59 -10.93
CA GLY A 244 -8.56 8.96 -11.85
C GLY A 244 -9.56 7.84 -12.17
N LYS A 245 -9.40 6.63 -11.59
CA LYS A 245 -10.27 5.48 -11.89
C LYS A 245 -11.69 5.61 -11.33
N ILE A 246 -11.84 6.38 -10.25
CA ILE A 246 -13.11 6.56 -9.53
C ILE A 246 -13.38 8.06 -9.42
N GLY A 247 -14.41 8.53 -10.12
CA GLY A 247 -14.82 9.92 -10.15
C GLY A 247 -16.16 10.17 -9.46
N GLY A 248 -16.24 11.33 -8.82
CA GLY A 248 -17.47 11.84 -8.24
C GLY A 248 -17.54 13.36 -8.25
N VAL A 249 -18.68 13.87 -7.81
CA VAL A 249 -18.91 15.31 -7.61
C VAL A 249 -19.20 15.56 -6.15
N ILE A 250 -18.58 16.58 -5.58
CA ILE A 250 -18.83 17.00 -4.20
C ILE A 250 -20.25 17.58 -4.13
N GLU A 251 -21.15 16.91 -3.41
CA GLU A 251 -22.52 17.41 -3.20
C GLU A 251 -22.59 18.42 -2.06
N LYS A 252 -21.83 18.17 -0.99
CA LYS A 252 -21.88 18.96 0.24
C LYS A 252 -20.53 18.91 0.96
N VAL A 253 -20.13 20.05 1.51
CA VAL A 253 -18.96 20.17 2.39
C VAL A 253 -19.44 20.60 3.77
N GLU A 254 -19.00 19.88 4.79
CA GLU A 254 -19.16 20.18 6.20
C GLU A 254 -17.78 20.26 6.88
N SER A 255 -17.72 20.75 8.11
CA SER A 255 -16.46 20.97 8.82
C SER A 255 -15.61 19.70 9.01
N SER A 256 -16.24 18.53 9.06
CA SER A 256 -15.60 17.23 9.27
C SER A 256 -15.87 16.19 8.18
N GLN A 257 -16.76 16.50 7.23
CA GLN A 257 -17.24 15.55 6.22
C GLN A 257 -17.43 16.21 4.87
N VAL A 258 -16.99 15.53 3.81
CA VAL A 258 -17.28 15.89 2.42
C VAL A 258 -18.12 14.76 1.81
N PHE A 259 -19.27 15.12 1.28
CA PHE A 259 -20.24 14.19 0.70
C PHE A 259 -20.08 14.19 -0.81
N ILE A 260 -19.86 13.01 -1.38
CA ILE A 260 -19.45 12.84 -2.77
C ILE A 260 -20.41 11.88 -3.45
N ARG A 261 -21.03 12.34 -4.54
CA ARG A 261 -21.80 11.47 -5.43
C ARG A 261 -20.88 10.82 -6.43
N ILE A 262 -20.84 9.49 -6.47
CA ILE A 262 -20.10 8.77 -7.49
C ILE A 262 -20.81 8.93 -8.85
N THR A 263 -20.10 9.45 -9.85
CA THR A 263 -20.69 9.76 -11.16
C THR A 263 -20.25 8.79 -12.25
N GLN A 264 -19.14 8.10 -12.05
CA GLN A 264 -18.55 7.25 -13.07
C GLN A 264 -19.35 5.95 -13.25
N ASP A 265 -19.84 5.75 -14.47
CA ASP A 265 -20.54 4.54 -14.88
C ASP A 265 -19.52 3.49 -15.32
N HIS A 266 -19.52 2.35 -14.63
CA HIS A 266 -18.70 1.20 -14.99
C HIS A 266 -19.58 -0.06 -14.98
N VAL A 267 -19.33 -0.93 -15.96
CA VAL A 267 -20.01 -2.25 -16.09
C VAL A 267 -19.79 -3.12 -14.84
N LYS A 268 -18.72 -2.87 -14.09
CA LYS A 268 -18.41 -3.53 -12.82
C LYS A 268 -18.31 -2.50 -11.71
N ALA A 269 -18.67 -2.91 -10.50
CA ALA A 269 -18.53 -2.08 -9.32
C ALA A 269 -17.07 -1.62 -9.13
N LEU A 270 -16.92 -0.35 -8.77
CA LEU A 270 -15.64 0.29 -8.48
C LEU A 270 -15.15 -0.15 -7.09
N THR A 271 -13.85 -0.36 -6.95
CA THR A 271 -13.26 -0.84 -5.68
C THR A 271 -12.24 0.18 -5.18
N LEU A 272 -12.61 0.98 -4.18
CA LEU A 272 -11.71 1.92 -3.51
C LEU A 272 -11.01 1.24 -2.32
N ARG A 273 -9.70 1.44 -2.20
CA ARG A 273 -8.88 0.89 -1.12
C ARG A 273 -8.27 2.02 -0.27
N ALA A 274 -7.61 1.64 0.82
CA ALA A 274 -6.74 2.55 1.57
C ALA A 274 -5.51 2.96 0.73
N ASP A 275 -4.89 4.08 1.11
CA ASP A 275 -3.66 4.61 0.51
C ASP A 275 -3.76 4.86 -1.01
N LYS A 276 -4.94 5.28 -1.47
CA LYS A 276 -5.20 5.66 -2.85
C LYS A 276 -5.14 7.17 -3.02
N GLY A 277 -4.47 7.64 -4.07
CA GLY A 277 -4.40 9.06 -4.40
C GLY A 277 -5.78 9.68 -4.56
N ILE A 278 -5.94 10.91 -4.07
CA ILE A 278 -7.14 11.72 -4.27
C ILE A 278 -6.71 12.96 -5.07
N ASN A 279 -7.41 13.26 -6.16
CA ASN A 279 -7.16 14.43 -6.99
C ASN A 279 -8.38 15.37 -6.99
N LEU A 280 -8.10 16.66 -6.83
CA LEU A 280 -9.07 17.75 -6.72
C LEU A 280 -8.70 18.84 -7.74
N PRO A 281 -8.92 18.59 -9.05
CA PRO A 281 -8.31 19.38 -10.12
C PRO A 281 -8.80 20.83 -10.19
N GLU A 282 -10.01 21.10 -9.69
CA GLU A 282 -10.62 22.44 -9.71
C GLU A 282 -10.50 23.16 -8.36
N SER A 283 -10.12 22.46 -7.29
CA SER A 283 -9.99 23.06 -5.96
C SER A 283 -8.68 23.82 -5.83
N HIS A 284 -8.74 25.06 -5.32
CA HIS A 284 -7.54 25.84 -5.04
C HIS A 284 -6.99 25.50 -3.65
N LEU A 285 -6.22 24.41 -3.57
CA LEU A 285 -5.65 23.93 -2.31
C LEU A 285 -4.53 24.85 -1.81
N ARG A 286 -4.67 25.36 -0.58
CA ARG A 286 -3.69 26.19 0.13
C ARG A 286 -2.77 25.32 0.99
N LEU A 287 -2.13 24.35 0.35
CA LEU A 287 -1.18 23.44 0.96
C LEU A 287 0.24 23.93 0.71
N ALA A 288 1.09 23.86 1.74
CA ALA A 288 2.53 24.07 1.55
C ALA A 288 3.14 22.89 0.79
N ALA A 289 4.04 23.15 -0.16
CA ALA A 289 4.71 22.06 -0.89
C ALA A 289 5.61 21.18 -0.01
N MET A 290 6.07 21.69 1.14
CA MET A 290 6.84 20.91 2.12
C MET A 290 6.01 20.70 3.39
N THR A 291 5.92 19.44 3.82
CA THR A 291 5.33 19.07 5.11
C THR A 291 6.30 19.34 6.26
N ALA A 292 5.81 19.26 7.50
CA ALA A 292 6.69 19.33 8.68
C ALA A 292 7.80 18.25 8.64
N LYS A 293 7.45 17.04 8.19
CA LYS A 293 8.42 15.94 8.01
C LYS A 293 9.46 16.29 6.95
N ASP A 294 9.06 16.85 5.82
CA ASP A 294 10.00 17.26 4.77
C ASP A 294 11.01 18.27 5.33
N ILE A 295 10.55 19.26 6.12
CA ILE A 295 11.41 20.25 6.78
C ILE A 295 12.41 19.59 7.74
N GLU A 296 12.00 18.58 8.51
CA GLU A 296 12.90 17.81 9.38
C GLU A 296 13.94 17.03 8.56
N ASP A 297 13.51 16.40 7.48
CA ASP A 297 14.35 15.61 6.57
C ASP A 297 15.37 16.47 5.81
N LEU A 298 15.08 17.76 5.57
CA LEU A 298 15.96 18.67 4.82
C LEU A 298 17.38 18.72 5.39
N SER A 299 17.54 18.59 6.70
CA SER A 299 18.87 18.56 7.34
C SER A 299 19.73 17.38 6.87
N PHE A 300 19.10 16.24 6.57
CA PHE A 300 19.74 15.07 5.98
C PHE A 300 19.93 15.26 4.48
N VAL A 301 18.88 15.70 3.79
CA VAL A 301 18.89 15.93 2.34
C VAL A 301 20.00 16.91 1.94
N ALA A 302 20.12 18.06 2.61
CA ALA A 302 21.13 19.07 2.31
C ALA A 302 22.58 18.54 2.44
N ARG A 303 22.82 17.57 3.33
CA ARG A 303 24.15 16.97 3.54
C ARG A 303 24.50 15.90 2.51
N HIS A 304 23.50 15.20 1.99
CA HIS A 304 23.71 13.95 1.26
C HIS A 304 23.29 14.00 -0.21
N ALA A 305 22.31 14.83 -0.55
CA ALA A 305 21.79 14.92 -1.91
C ALA A 305 22.76 15.68 -2.83
N ASP A 306 22.87 15.20 -4.06
CA ASP A 306 23.38 15.99 -5.18
C ASP A 306 22.23 16.76 -5.84
N ILE A 307 21.02 16.21 -5.80
CA ILE A 307 19.78 16.80 -6.31
C ILE A 307 18.67 16.61 -5.27
N VAL A 308 17.93 17.66 -4.95
CA VAL A 308 16.68 17.61 -4.20
C VAL A 308 15.50 17.81 -5.16
N GLU A 309 14.51 16.93 -5.09
CA GLU A 309 13.25 17.07 -5.84
C GLU A 309 12.17 17.63 -4.91
N LEU A 310 11.52 18.71 -5.33
CA LEU A 310 10.39 19.33 -4.63
C LEU A 310 9.08 18.79 -5.22
N SER A 311 8.47 17.83 -4.51
CA SER A 311 7.14 17.30 -4.82
C SER A 311 6.06 18.36 -4.60
N PHE A 312 4.97 18.27 -5.37
CA PHE A 312 3.78 19.13 -5.36
C PHE A 312 4.12 20.63 -5.36
N ALA A 313 5.15 21.03 -6.11
CA ALA A 313 5.50 22.44 -6.26
C ALA A 313 4.41 23.16 -7.08
N ASN A 314 3.80 24.20 -6.49
CA ASN A 314 2.62 24.86 -7.06
C ASN A 314 2.80 26.37 -7.25
N SER A 315 3.80 27.00 -6.63
CA SER A 315 4.07 28.42 -6.78
C SER A 315 5.54 28.81 -6.59
N ALA A 316 5.88 30.06 -6.94
CA ALA A 316 7.23 30.58 -6.74
C ALA A 316 7.61 30.59 -5.24
N GLU A 317 6.65 30.87 -4.37
CA GLU A 317 6.81 30.89 -2.91
C GLU A 317 7.21 29.51 -2.36
N ASP A 318 6.69 28.41 -2.92
CA ASP A 318 7.13 27.05 -2.56
C ASP A 318 8.64 26.86 -2.81
N VAL A 319 9.11 27.36 -3.96
CA VAL A 319 10.52 27.28 -4.35
C VAL A 319 11.38 28.18 -3.47
N GLU A 320 10.92 29.40 -3.17
CA GLU A 320 11.61 30.32 -2.26
C GLU A 320 11.73 29.73 -0.85
N SER A 321 10.68 29.07 -0.37
CA SER A 321 10.70 28.37 0.92
C SER A 321 11.80 27.30 0.96
N LEU A 322 11.87 26.42 -0.05
CA LEU A 322 12.93 25.41 -0.13
C LEU A 322 14.33 26.05 -0.17
N GLN A 323 14.53 27.07 -1.00
CA GLN A 323 15.82 27.77 -1.10
C GLN A 323 16.23 28.41 0.24
N GLN A 324 15.29 29.01 0.96
CA GLN A 324 15.57 29.62 2.27
C GLN A 324 15.97 28.55 3.29
N HIS A 325 15.26 27.42 3.34
CA HIS A 325 15.62 26.33 4.24
C HIS A 325 17.00 25.75 3.93
N LEU A 326 17.31 25.50 2.65
CA LEU A 326 18.62 24.99 2.26
C LEU A 326 19.74 25.99 2.54
N THR A 327 19.51 27.29 2.33
CA THR A 327 20.47 28.36 2.65
C THR A 327 20.81 28.38 4.15
N ASN A 328 19.81 28.19 5.00
CA ASN A 328 19.98 28.16 6.46
C ASN A 328 20.77 26.92 6.94
N LEU A 329 20.80 25.84 6.15
CA LEU A 329 21.44 24.57 6.52
C LEU A 329 22.92 24.47 6.10
N GLY A 330 23.41 25.35 5.21
CA GLY A 330 24.84 25.41 4.89
C GLY A 330 25.18 25.96 3.51
N SER A 331 26.48 25.94 3.18
CA SER A 331 27.02 26.50 1.94
C SER A 331 26.90 25.57 0.72
N ARG A 332 26.85 24.25 0.93
CA ARG A 332 26.61 23.28 -0.15
C ARG A 332 25.12 23.25 -0.45
N GLN A 333 24.76 23.68 -1.66
CA GLN A 333 23.39 23.67 -2.17
C GLN A 333 23.24 22.54 -3.19
N PRO A 334 22.35 21.55 -2.97
CA PRO A 334 22.03 20.56 -4.01
C PRO A 334 21.37 21.25 -5.21
N ALA A 335 21.38 20.60 -6.37
CA ALA A 335 20.56 21.05 -7.49
C ALA A 335 19.07 20.91 -7.13
N ILE A 336 18.24 21.85 -7.57
CA ILE A 336 16.79 21.82 -7.29
C ILE A 336 16.04 21.32 -8.53
N VAL A 337 15.28 20.26 -8.39
CA VAL A 337 14.35 19.79 -9.42
C VAL A 337 12.92 20.04 -8.95
N LEU A 338 12.16 20.77 -9.76
CA LEU A 338 10.75 21.01 -9.50
C LEU A 338 9.93 19.87 -10.08
N LYS A 339 9.13 19.19 -9.27
CA LYS A 339 8.19 18.19 -9.76
C LYS A 339 6.85 18.84 -10.07
N VAL A 340 6.45 18.74 -11.33
CA VAL A 340 5.17 19.24 -11.82
C VAL A 340 4.18 18.09 -11.83
N GLU A 341 3.34 18.06 -10.80
CA GLU A 341 2.38 16.99 -10.49
C GLU A 341 0.93 17.48 -10.55
N THR A 342 0.71 18.79 -10.58
CA THR A 342 -0.63 19.39 -10.58
C THR A 342 -0.80 20.33 -11.75
N ARG A 343 -2.05 20.56 -12.16
CA ARG A 343 -2.39 21.59 -13.14
C ARG A 343 -1.87 22.97 -12.73
N ARG A 344 -2.02 23.34 -11.47
CA ARG A 344 -1.54 24.62 -10.93
C ARG A 344 -0.01 24.74 -11.01
N GLY A 345 0.74 23.68 -10.67
CA GLY A 345 2.19 23.66 -10.82
C GLY A 345 2.62 23.80 -12.27
N PHE A 346 1.86 23.22 -13.21
CA PHE A 346 2.10 23.40 -14.64
C PHE A 346 1.82 24.84 -15.11
N GLU A 347 0.69 25.42 -14.71
CA GLU A 347 0.31 26.80 -15.06
C GLU A 347 1.31 27.84 -14.49
N ASN A 348 1.84 27.60 -13.29
CA ASN A 348 2.82 28.48 -12.62
C ASN A 348 4.29 28.14 -12.94
N LEU A 349 4.55 27.13 -13.77
CA LEU A 349 5.89 26.64 -14.06
C LEU A 349 6.88 27.75 -14.48
N PRO A 350 6.51 28.74 -15.33
CA PRO A 350 7.45 29.81 -15.70
C PRO A 350 7.97 30.60 -14.50
N ALA A 351 7.08 30.98 -13.58
CA ALA A 351 7.45 31.73 -12.38
C ALA A 351 8.30 30.89 -11.43
N MET A 352 7.90 29.63 -11.21
CA MET A 352 8.64 28.69 -10.37
C MET A 352 10.05 28.43 -10.91
N LEU A 353 10.18 28.24 -12.23
CA LEU A 353 11.47 28.01 -12.88
C LEU A 353 12.40 29.22 -12.75
N LEU A 354 11.88 30.44 -12.97
CA LEU A 354 12.64 31.67 -12.78
C LEU A 354 13.17 31.81 -11.34
N THR A 355 12.36 31.43 -10.35
CA THR A 355 12.80 31.38 -8.95
C THR A 355 13.85 30.28 -8.72
N ALA A 356 13.66 29.08 -9.26
CA ALA A 356 14.61 27.98 -9.12
C ALA A 356 15.98 28.29 -9.75
N MET A 357 16.01 29.09 -10.83
CA MET A 357 17.24 29.56 -11.49
C MET A 357 18.11 30.49 -10.62
N ARG A 358 17.62 30.93 -9.44
CA ARG A 358 18.47 31.58 -8.42
C ARG A 358 19.45 30.60 -7.78
N ALA A 359 19.20 29.29 -7.85
CA ALA A 359 20.12 28.25 -7.44
C ALA A 359 21.15 27.93 -8.55
N PRO A 360 22.35 27.42 -8.22
CA PRO A 360 23.40 27.16 -9.21
C PRO A 360 23.00 26.19 -10.32
N CYS A 361 22.19 25.19 -9.98
CA CYS A 361 21.67 24.17 -10.90
C CYS A 361 20.19 23.93 -10.58
N CYS A 362 19.34 23.98 -11.60
CA CYS A 362 17.93 23.60 -11.47
C CYS A 362 17.44 22.76 -12.65
N GLY A 363 16.33 22.07 -12.44
CA GLY A 363 15.65 21.27 -13.44
C GLY A 363 14.16 21.14 -13.16
N VAL A 364 13.47 20.47 -14.08
CA VAL A 364 12.03 20.19 -13.97
C VAL A 364 11.82 18.71 -14.26
N MET A 365 10.96 18.06 -13.48
CA MET A 365 10.45 16.72 -13.72
C MET A 365 8.95 16.80 -13.94
N ILE A 366 8.47 16.22 -15.04
CA ILE A 366 7.04 16.09 -15.30
C ILE A 366 6.58 14.73 -14.78
N ASP A 367 5.85 14.73 -13.67
CA ASP A 367 5.32 13.49 -13.11
C ASP A 367 3.96 13.17 -13.74
N ARG A 368 4.00 12.27 -14.72
CA ARG A 368 2.81 11.88 -15.49
C ARG A 368 1.79 11.08 -14.68
N GLY A 369 2.16 10.57 -13.50
CA GLY A 369 1.23 9.81 -12.66
C GLY A 369 0.20 10.72 -12.01
N ASP A 370 0.69 11.74 -11.29
CA ASP A 370 -0.16 12.67 -10.55
C ASP A 370 -0.75 13.78 -11.44
N LEU A 371 -0.10 14.13 -12.57
CA LEU A 371 -0.57 15.18 -13.49
C LEU A 371 -1.75 14.74 -14.38
N ALA A 372 -2.02 13.43 -14.50
CA ALA A 372 -2.96 12.85 -15.46
C ALA A 372 -4.45 12.99 -15.11
#